data_AF-X0ZHW9-F1
#
_entry.id   AF-X0ZHW9-F1
#
_cell.length_a   1.000
_cell.length_b   1.000
_cell.length_c   1.000
_cell.angle_alpha   90.00
_cell.angle_beta   90.00
_cell.angle_gamma   90.00
#
_symmetry.space_group_name_H-M   'P 1'
#
loop_
_entity.id
_entity.type
_entity.pdbx_description
1 polymer ?
#
loop_
_entity_poly.entity_id
_entity_poly.type
_entity_poly.pdbx_seq_one_letter_code
_entity_poly.pdbx_strand_id
1 'polypeptide(L)'
;RIGDILTIQSSLKKIIFDNLIGDIFVRDVKSTQGTRVLFSISLDSTGDINKVFKRYSDNNYEFSRTEVAIKLYAVDVNYISRSQARRVLTGLENFKTIILDFREIDTIGQAFADEIFRVWKMKNSRVNIIFKNANENVLFMIKRALSEE
;
A
#
# COMPACT_ATOMS: atom_id res chain seq x y z
N ARG A 1 3.09 -13.86 19.77
CA ARG A 1 1.79 -13.15 19.69
C ARG A 1 1.95 -12.01 18.71
N ILE A 2 0.99 -11.83 17.81
CA ILE A 2 1.02 -10.79 16.76
C ILE A 2 -0.17 -9.85 17.01
N GLY A 3 -0.07 -8.60 16.60
CA GLY A 3 -1.19 -7.67 16.68
C GLY A 3 -2.33 -8.12 15.76
N ASP A 4 -3.54 -8.24 16.28
CA ASP A 4 -4.71 -8.62 15.51
C ASP A 4 -5.35 -7.39 14.87
N ILE A 5 -5.57 -6.34 15.66
CA ILE A 5 -6.21 -5.11 15.20
C ILE A 5 -5.44 -3.91 15.73
N LEU A 6 -5.08 -2.99 14.84
CA LEU A 6 -4.61 -1.65 15.18
C LEU A 6 -5.62 -0.64 14.65
N THR A 7 -6.11 0.24 15.50
CA THR A 7 -7.00 1.34 15.12
C THR A 7 -6.37 2.66 15.51
N ILE A 8 -6.32 3.59 14.56
CA ILE A 8 -5.90 4.97 14.78
C ILE A 8 -7.08 5.87 14.43
N GLN A 9 -7.57 6.62 15.40
CA GLN A 9 -8.63 7.61 15.22
C GLN A 9 -8.06 8.99 15.52
N SER A 10 -8.13 9.89 14.53
CA SER A 10 -7.66 11.27 14.66
C SER A 10 -8.52 12.18 13.80
N SER A 11 -8.92 13.33 14.35
CA SER A 11 -9.83 14.26 13.68
C SER A 11 -11.08 13.51 13.17
N LEU A 12 -11.45 13.67 11.91
CA LEU A 12 -12.64 13.07 11.29
C LEU A 12 -12.40 11.67 10.71
N LYS A 13 -11.21 11.08 10.90
CA LYS A 13 -10.84 9.82 10.26
C LYS A 13 -10.51 8.73 11.29
N LYS A 14 -10.91 7.51 10.95
CA LYS A 14 -10.53 6.28 11.65
C LYS A 14 -9.93 5.31 10.64
N ILE A 15 -8.68 4.92 10.88
CA ILE A 15 -7.97 3.88 10.12
C ILE A 15 -7.94 2.62 10.97
N ILE A 16 -8.30 1.48 10.38
CA ILE A 16 -8.34 0.18 11.03
C ILE A 16 -7.49 -0.78 10.22
N PHE A 17 -6.39 -1.26 10.80
CA PHE A 17 -5.60 -2.38 10.29
C PHE A 17 -6.16 -3.65 10.94
N ASP A 18 -6.81 -4.50 10.14
CA ASP A 18 -7.39 -5.75 10.58
C ASP A 18 -6.58 -6.92 10.01
N ASN A 19 -5.68 -7.47 10.83
CA ASN A 19 -4.80 -8.57 10.44
C ASN A 19 -5.51 -9.93 10.48
N LEU A 20 -6.72 -10.02 11.06
CA LEU A 20 -7.50 -11.27 11.10
C LEU A 20 -8.06 -11.60 9.73
N ILE A 21 -8.52 -10.58 9.00
CA ILE A 21 -8.98 -10.73 7.61
C ILE A 21 -7.94 -10.27 6.57
N GLY A 22 -6.89 -9.56 7.01
CA GLY A 22 -5.82 -9.08 6.14
C GLY A 22 -6.24 -7.89 5.27
N ASP A 23 -6.91 -6.90 5.87
CA ASP A 23 -7.36 -5.70 5.17
C ASP A 23 -7.24 -4.41 6.01
N ILE A 24 -7.29 -3.26 5.34
CA ILE A 24 -7.20 -1.94 5.94
C ILE A 24 -8.45 -1.14 5.56
N PHE A 25 -9.12 -0.58 6.57
CA PHE A 25 -10.30 0.26 6.40
C PHE A 25 -10.02 1.70 6.79
N VAL A 26 -10.63 2.62 6.05
CA VAL A 26 -10.69 4.04 6.39
C VAL A 26 -12.16 4.43 6.48
N ARG A 27 -12.55 5.09 7.58
CA ARG A 27 -13.94 5.53 7.80
C ARG A 27 -13.99 6.95 8.32
N ASP A 28 -15.02 7.67 7.93
CA ASP A 28 -15.39 8.93 8.56
C ASP A 28 -16.01 8.67 9.93
N VAL A 29 -15.56 9.44 10.92
CA VAL A 29 -16.02 9.34 12.31
C VAL A 29 -16.17 10.73 12.91
N LYS A 30 -16.91 10.82 14.02
CA LYS A 30 -16.98 12.07 14.79
C LYS A 30 -15.59 12.42 15.33
N SER A 31 -15.28 13.70 15.30
CA SER A 31 -14.03 14.22 15.85
C SER A 31 -13.92 13.92 17.34
N THR A 32 -12.74 13.48 17.77
CA THR A 32 -12.39 13.28 19.17
C THR A 32 -11.30 14.26 19.55
N GLN A 33 -11.26 14.68 20.83
CA GLN A 33 -10.14 15.46 21.32
C GLN A 33 -8.87 14.59 21.30
N GLY A 34 -7.87 15.01 20.54
CA GLY A 34 -6.61 14.28 20.37
C GLY A 34 -6.70 13.07 19.43
N THR A 35 -5.65 12.24 19.47
CA THR A 35 -5.54 11.00 18.68
C THR A 35 -5.71 9.80 19.60
N ARG A 36 -6.65 8.89 19.28
CA ARG A 36 -6.83 7.62 19.98
C ARG A 36 -6.18 6.49 19.19
N VAL A 37 -5.33 5.73 19.84
CA VAL A 37 -4.73 4.50 19.31
C VAL A 37 -5.23 3.33 20.13
N LEU A 38 -5.79 2.31 19.46
CA LEU A 38 -6.20 1.05 20.06
C LEU A 38 -5.41 -0.08 19.39
N PHE A 39 -4.82 -0.94 20.21
CA PHE A 39 -4.08 -2.10 19.75
C PHE A 39 -4.59 -3.34 20.46
N SER A 40 -5.00 -4.36 19.71
CA SER A 40 -5.62 -5.57 20.23
C SER A 40 -4.80 -6.80 19.83
N ILE A 41 -4.62 -7.71 20.79
CA ILE A 41 -3.91 -8.98 20.62
C ILE A 41 -4.73 -10.06 21.33
N SER A 42 -5.02 -11.15 20.64
CA SER A 42 -5.59 -12.36 21.20
C SER A 42 -4.54 -13.10 22.02
N LEU A 43 -4.93 -13.55 23.21
CA LEU A 43 -4.08 -14.38 24.06
C LEU A 43 -3.78 -15.74 23.41
N ASP A 44 -4.70 -16.20 22.57
CA ASP A 44 -4.64 -17.46 21.81
C ASP A 44 -4.14 -17.26 20.37
N SER A 45 -3.48 -16.13 20.08
CA SER A 45 -2.92 -15.83 18.76
C SER A 45 -2.02 -16.97 18.26
N THR A 46 -2.46 -17.68 17.22
CA THR A 46 -1.66 -18.70 16.50
C THR A 46 -0.76 -18.12 15.41
N GLY A 47 -0.70 -16.79 15.30
CA GLY A 47 0.09 -16.09 14.29
C GLY A 47 1.59 -16.42 14.33
N ASP A 48 2.15 -16.75 13.18
CA ASP A 48 3.58 -17.07 13.02
C ASP A 48 4.39 -15.79 12.74
N ILE A 49 5.14 -15.35 13.75
CA ILE A 49 5.95 -14.12 13.67
C ILE A 49 7.02 -14.22 12.57
N ASN A 50 7.53 -15.42 12.30
CA ASN A 50 8.52 -15.62 11.25
C ASN A 50 7.93 -15.37 9.87
N LYS A 51 6.64 -15.65 9.65
CA LYS A 51 5.96 -15.30 8.40
C LYS A 51 5.88 -13.78 8.21
N VAL A 52 5.64 -13.03 9.29
CA VAL A 52 5.60 -11.56 9.23
C VAL A 52 6.98 -11.00 8.91
N PHE A 53 8.03 -11.46 9.60
CA PHE A 53 9.39 -11.03 9.31
C PHE A 53 9.80 -11.36 7.88
N LYS A 54 9.64 -12.62 7.45
CA LYS A 54 9.95 -13.05 6.07
C LYS A 54 9.20 -12.27 4.98
N ARG A 55 8.02 -11.71 5.31
CA ARG A 55 7.28 -10.88 4.36
C ARG A 55 7.99 -9.56 4.08
N TYR A 56 8.57 -8.92 5.09
CA TYR A 56 9.12 -7.56 4.98
C TYR A 56 10.65 -7.50 5.02
N SER A 57 11.32 -8.60 5.35
CA SER A 57 12.78 -8.71 5.35
C SER A 57 13.32 -9.47 4.14
N ASP A 58 14.57 -9.18 3.77
CA ASP A 58 15.33 -10.02 2.83
C ASP A 58 16.10 -11.14 3.55
N ASN A 59 16.93 -11.86 2.79
CA ASN A 59 17.78 -12.96 3.31
C ASN A 59 18.79 -12.49 4.37
N ASN A 60 19.07 -11.18 4.43
CA ASN A 60 19.98 -10.58 5.41
C ASN A 60 19.21 -10.01 6.61
N TYR A 61 17.91 -10.30 6.73
CA TYR A 61 17.02 -9.77 7.76
C TYR A 61 16.88 -8.23 7.76
N GLU A 62 17.26 -7.57 6.67
CA GLU A 62 17.06 -6.13 6.50
C GLU A 62 15.63 -5.85 6.06
N PHE A 63 14.96 -4.88 6.68
CA PHE A 63 13.63 -4.40 6.27
C PHE A 63 13.72 -3.65 4.94
N SER A 64 13.71 -4.41 3.85
CA SER A 64 13.95 -3.89 2.51
C SER A 64 12.73 -4.02 1.60
N ARG A 65 11.63 -4.62 2.08
CA ARG A 65 10.38 -4.76 1.34
C ARG A 65 9.23 -4.04 2.03
N THR A 66 8.39 -3.38 1.24
CA THR A 66 7.13 -2.80 1.70
C THR A 66 5.99 -3.10 0.74
N GLU A 67 4.76 -3.03 1.24
CA GLU A 67 3.53 -3.22 0.47
C GLU A 67 2.59 -2.04 0.68
N VAL A 68 2.07 -1.49 -0.41
CA VAL A 68 1.21 -0.32 -0.44
C VAL A 68 -0.13 -0.68 -1.08
N ALA A 69 -1.19 -0.58 -0.27
CA ALA A 69 -2.56 -0.72 -0.77
C ALA A 69 -2.98 0.56 -1.50
N ILE A 70 -3.12 0.49 -2.82
CA ILE A 70 -3.45 1.64 -3.67
C ILE A 70 -4.80 2.24 -3.28
N LYS A 71 -5.76 1.39 -2.86
CA LYS A 71 -7.10 1.80 -2.40
C LYS A 71 -7.10 2.89 -1.30
N LEU A 72 -6.04 2.95 -0.49
CA LEU A 72 -5.92 3.93 0.60
C LEU A 72 -5.57 5.36 0.13
N TYR A 73 -5.10 5.50 -1.12
CA TYR A 73 -4.67 6.77 -1.68
C TYR A 73 -5.71 7.43 -2.60
N ALA A 74 -6.85 6.78 -2.83
CA ALA A 74 -7.99 7.41 -3.47
C ALA A 74 -8.60 8.44 -2.51
N VAL A 75 -8.48 9.72 -2.89
CA VAL A 75 -9.36 10.78 -2.34
C VAL A 75 -10.67 10.81 -3.13
N ASP A 76 -10.60 10.49 -4.43
CA ASP A 76 -11.71 10.31 -5.36
C ASP A 76 -11.52 8.98 -6.10
N VAL A 77 -12.62 8.42 -6.60
CA VAL A 77 -12.75 7.06 -7.17
C VAL A 77 -11.77 6.77 -8.31
N ASN A 78 -11.13 7.79 -8.89
CA ASN A 78 -10.33 7.64 -10.10
C ASN A 78 -8.84 7.97 -9.88
N TYR A 79 -7.97 6.97 -10.09
CA TYR A 79 -6.50 7.08 -10.05
C TYR A 79 -5.95 7.63 -11.36
N ILE A 80 -6.27 8.87 -11.70
CA ILE A 80 -6.01 9.38 -13.05
C ILE A 80 -4.65 10.10 -13.16
N SER A 81 -4.19 10.73 -12.08
CA SER A 81 -3.17 11.79 -12.18
C SER A 81 -1.75 11.37 -11.75
N ARG A 82 -0.73 12.06 -12.29
CA ARG A 82 0.66 11.93 -11.86
C ARG A 82 0.87 12.35 -10.40
N SER A 83 0.14 13.36 -9.92
CA SER A 83 0.27 13.83 -8.54
C SER A 83 -0.21 12.78 -7.54
N GLN A 84 -1.29 12.05 -7.85
CA GLN A 84 -1.72 10.89 -7.08
C GLN A 84 -0.62 9.81 -7.05
N ALA A 85 -0.04 9.46 -8.21
CA ALA A 85 1.06 8.49 -8.28
C ALA A 85 2.26 8.92 -7.41
N ARG A 86 2.70 10.19 -7.48
CA ARG A 86 3.78 10.70 -6.64
C ARG A 86 3.48 10.61 -5.15
N ARG A 87 2.22 10.84 -4.74
CA ARG A 87 1.80 10.68 -3.34
C ARG A 87 1.92 9.23 -2.86
N VAL A 88 1.54 8.26 -3.70
CA VAL A 88 1.71 6.82 -3.38
C VAL A 88 3.19 6.48 -3.17
N LEU A 89 4.07 7.04 -3.99
CA LEU A 89 5.49 6.69 -4.03
C LEU A 89 6.38 7.45 -3.05
N THR A 90 5.81 8.38 -2.27
CA THR A 90 6.59 9.23 -1.36
C THR A 90 7.21 8.40 -0.23
N GLY A 91 8.55 8.47 -0.07
CA GLY A 91 9.29 7.75 0.96
C GLY A 91 9.57 6.28 0.62
N LEU A 92 9.17 5.81 -0.56
CA LEU A 92 9.36 4.44 -1.00
C LEU A 92 10.77 4.17 -1.57
N GLU A 93 11.55 5.22 -1.83
CA GLU A 93 12.92 5.15 -2.36
C GLU A 93 13.91 4.41 -1.46
N ASN A 94 13.61 4.29 -0.16
CA ASN A 94 14.45 3.61 0.82
C ASN A 94 14.28 2.07 0.81
N PHE A 95 13.29 1.55 0.08
CA PHE A 95 13.04 0.11 0.01
C PHE A 95 13.68 -0.49 -1.24
N LYS A 96 14.24 -1.71 -1.13
CA LYS A 96 14.74 -2.47 -2.28
C LYS A 96 13.60 -3.01 -3.13
N THR A 97 12.47 -3.34 -2.51
CA THR A 97 11.28 -3.86 -3.21
C THR A 97 10.01 -3.21 -2.68
N ILE A 98 9.18 -2.71 -3.59
CA ILE A 98 7.87 -2.17 -3.28
C ILE A 98 6.82 -3.02 -3.98
N ILE A 99 5.76 -3.37 -3.24
CA ILE A 99 4.60 -4.08 -3.77
C ILE A 99 3.44 -3.10 -3.82
N LEU A 100 2.86 -2.89 -5.00
CA LEU A 100 1.66 -2.08 -5.20
C LEU A 100 0.46 -3.02 -5.32
N ASP A 101 -0.44 -2.98 -4.33
CA ASP A 101 -1.67 -3.77 -4.31
C ASP A 101 -2.84 -2.98 -4.92
N PHE A 102 -3.31 -3.45 -6.08
CA PHE A 102 -4.42 -2.87 -6.83
C PHE A 102 -5.78 -3.53 -6.53
N ARG A 103 -5.92 -4.23 -5.39
CA ARG A 103 -7.22 -4.74 -4.93
C ARG A 103 -8.23 -3.59 -4.80
N GLU A 104 -9.47 -3.84 -5.24
CA GLU A 104 -10.57 -2.86 -5.26
C GLU A 104 -10.29 -1.62 -6.13
N ILE A 105 -9.36 -1.71 -7.08
CA ILE A 105 -9.11 -0.66 -8.06
C ILE A 105 -9.73 -1.07 -9.40
N ASP A 106 -10.75 -0.34 -9.85
CA ASP A 106 -11.43 -0.62 -11.12
C ASP A 106 -10.54 -0.29 -12.33
N THR A 107 -9.83 0.83 -12.28
CA THR A 107 -8.93 1.28 -13.34
C THR A 107 -7.92 2.33 -12.84
N ILE A 108 -6.86 2.56 -13.61
CA ILE A 108 -5.90 3.64 -13.40
C ILE A 108 -5.75 4.45 -14.70
N GLY A 109 -5.45 5.74 -14.59
CA GLY A 109 -5.17 6.58 -15.75
C GLY A 109 -3.76 6.34 -16.31
N GLN A 110 -3.59 6.60 -17.60
CA GLN A 110 -2.29 6.49 -18.27
C GLN A 110 -1.21 7.32 -17.55
N ALA A 111 -1.54 8.54 -17.14
CA ALA A 111 -0.58 9.42 -16.45
C ALA A 111 -0.17 8.86 -15.08
N PHE A 112 -1.07 8.18 -14.37
CA PHE A 112 -0.77 7.51 -13.11
C PHE A 112 0.18 6.32 -13.33
N ALA A 113 -0.12 5.44 -14.30
CA ALA A 113 0.72 4.31 -14.65
C ALA A 113 2.12 4.75 -15.13
N ASP A 114 2.16 5.73 -16.02
CA ASP A 114 3.37 6.34 -16.57
C ASP A 114 4.30 6.90 -15.48
N GLU A 115 3.74 7.62 -14.51
CA GLU A 115 4.52 8.17 -13.40
C GLU A 115 5.15 7.06 -12.55
N ILE A 116 4.42 5.98 -12.25
CA ILE A 116 4.93 4.88 -11.40
C ILE A 116 5.95 4.03 -12.15
N PHE A 117 5.54 3.45 -13.28
CA PHE A 117 6.26 2.36 -13.91
C PHE A 117 7.37 2.84 -14.84
N ARG A 118 7.33 4.10 -15.29
CA ARG A 118 8.37 4.69 -16.14
C ARG A 118 9.13 5.80 -15.42
N VAL A 119 8.48 6.93 -15.12
CA VAL A 119 9.18 8.13 -14.62
C VAL A 119 9.85 7.89 -13.27
N TRP A 120 9.11 7.37 -12.29
CA TRP A 120 9.65 7.13 -10.95
C TRP A 120 10.63 5.96 -10.95
N LYS A 121 10.34 4.89 -11.69
CA LYS A 121 11.26 3.75 -11.85
C LYS A 121 12.59 4.15 -12.48
N MET A 122 12.60 5.03 -13.49
CA MET A 122 13.84 5.56 -14.08
C MET A 122 14.66 6.33 -13.04
N LYS A 123 14.02 7.15 -12.21
CA LYS A 123 14.70 7.92 -11.14
C LYS A 123 15.19 7.01 -10.00
N ASN A 124 14.50 5.90 -9.76
CA ASN A 124 14.75 4.97 -8.66
C ASN A 124 15.05 3.56 -9.20
N SER A 125 16.04 3.46 -10.10
CA SER A 125 16.33 2.23 -10.85
C SER A 125 16.63 1.02 -9.95
N ARG A 126 17.19 1.26 -8.76
CA ARG A 126 17.51 0.24 -7.74
C ARG A 126 16.28 -0.37 -7.06
N VAL A 127 15.12 0.31 -7.08
CA VAL A 127 13.91 -0.16 -6.40
C VAL A 127 13.13 -1.08 -7.32
N ASN A 128 12.93 -2.34 -6.93
CA ASN A 128 12.08 -3.27 -7.67
C ASN A 128 10.60 -2.99 -7.40
N ILE A 129 9.80 -2.77 -8.45
CA ILE A 129 8.36 -2.54 -8.34
C ILE A 129 7.64 -3.81 -8.75
N ILE A 130 6.83 -4.35 -7.84
CA ILE A 130 5.96 -5.50 -8.08
C ILE A 130 4.52 -5.00 -7.95
N PHE A 131 3.62 -5.43 -8.84
CA PHE A 131 2.19 -5.18 -8.70
C PHE A 131 1.43 -6.48 -8.42
N LYS A 132 0.35 -6.41 -7.65
CA LYS A 132 -0.55 -7.54 -7.39
C LYS A 132 -2.01 -7.11 -7.40
N ASN A 133 -2.92 -8.08 -7.55
CA ASN A 133 -4.38 -7.88 -7.61
C ASN A 133 -4.80 -6.85 -8.68
N ALA A 134 -4.02 -6.71 -9.76
CA ALA A 134 -4.37 -5.87 -10.89
C ALA A 134 -5.38 -6.61 -11.77
N ASN A 135 -6.55 -5.99 -12.00
CA ASN A 135 -7.53 -6.48 -12.96
C ASN A 135 -7.07 -6.21 -14.40
N GLU A 136 -7.86 -6.64 -15.39
CA GLU A 136 -7.53 -6.49 -16.81
C GLU A 136 -7.32 -5.03 -17.25
N ASN A 137 -8.16 -4.11 -16.77
CA ASN A 137 -8.06 -2.68 -17.08
C ASN A 137 -6.76 -2.07 -16.52
N VAL A 138 -6.44 -2.38 -15.26
CA VAL A 138 -5.21 -1.93 -14.61
C VAL A 138 -4.00 -2.52 -15.32
N LEU A 139 -3.99 -3.82 -15.62
CA LEU A 139 -2.91 -4.47 -16.35
C LEU A 139 -2.67 -3.86 -17.72
N PHE A 140 -3.73 -3.53 -18.45
CA PHE A 140 -3.64 -2.87 -19.75
C PHE A 140 -2.89 -1.53 -19.63
N MET A 141 -3.21 -0.73 -18.63
CA MET A 141 -2.58 0.59 -18.41
C MET A 141 -1.12 0.46 -17.96
N ILE A 142 -0.81 -0.52 -17.11
CA ILE A 142 0.57 -0.82 -16.71
C ILE A 142 1.40 -1.24 -17.92
N LYS A 143 0.92 -2.18 -18.73
CA LYS A 143 1.62 -2.65 -19.92
C LYS A 143 1.88 -1.52 -20.91
N ARG A 144 0.89 -0.66 -21.13
CA ARG A 144 1.03 0.51 -21.99
C ARG A 144 2.14 1.45 -21.52
N ALA A 145 2.21 1.73 -20.22
CA ALA A 145 3.27 2.56 -19.64
C ALA A 145 4.67 1.93 -19.79
N LEU A 146 4.77 0.60 -19.85
CA LEU A 146 6.02 -0.13 -20.03
C LEU A 146 6.42 -0.30 -21.50
N SER A 147 5.48 -0.23 -22.45
CA SER A 147 5.73 -0.44 -23.89
C SER A 147 6.10 0.80 -24.67
N GLU A 148 5.92 2.00 -24.12
CA GLU A 148 6.26 3.29 -24.78
C GLU A 148 7.79 3.58 -24.76
N GLU A 149 8.62 2.58 -25.11
CA GLU A 149 10.08 2.70 -25.33
C GLU A 149 10.44 3.25 -26.72
#